data_AF-A0A2R6XGT1-F1
#
_entry.id   AF-A0A2R6XGT1-F1
#
_cell.length_a   1.000
_cell.length_b   1.000
_cell.length_c   1.000
_cell.angle_alpha   90.00
_cell.angle_beta   90.00
_cell.angle_gamma   90.00
#
_symmetry.space_group_name_H-M   'P 1'
#
loop_
_entity.id
_entity.type
_entity.pdbx_description
1 polymer ?
#
loop_
_entity_poly.entity_id
_entity_poly.type
_entity_poly.pdbx_seq_one_letter_code
_entity_poly.pdbx_strand_id
1 'polypeptide(L)'
;MSTLTVAREFRVLEVVGRGHDNRKTLKSGRLRSRNTPSRALLFGRQSVGCCESGRVWSRSSSGASHHWSKVGSSPTHWNSGPVRSVERENCCSSSVSFPRTCEQTHMYGDCGPRMSRMNVRNCAAELLVVRSCAAVAGAGEGEGDFLGPEQVEDSESEGNIYRPFFNFAVREVGSRPDVSALLLKEEFRNMVAKDGTTTVLNKAFASSKMRFFRSTYINAGPSMQVLNVAGLPRPEYDVPIFCADFFSTASRNIIVLDLNPLFSTSIDISYKQRYYDELMPLVNKHAEVLPWGDRLTTESLQFFSPLVLWTKAQGQDLSKTLYPAFKDYLLAWLLILDKAQPTVDPLEIARNQEAQHRYLTWRATKDPGRPLLTRLYGEELSERYIEDYLFHGLKTLGTKSFLDYFPEYRTEDDTVSKQRSMVGKSFSTRPWDEHGNFRVN
;
A
#
# COMPACT_ATOMS: atom_id res chain seq x y z
N MET A 1 -60.97 -1.30 9.14
CA MET A 1 -60.62 -1.15 10.56
C MET A 1 -59.10 -1.10 10.67
N SER A 2 -58.62 0.10 10.94
CA SER A 2 -57.38 0.53 11.62
C SER A 2 -56.01 -0.11 11.29
N THR A 3 -55.27 0.69 10.52
CA THR A 3 -53.81 0.93 10.53
C THR A 3 -53.16 1.06 11.91
N LEU A 4 -51.87 0.69 12.01
CA LEU A 4 -50.91 1.30 12.95
C LEU A 4 -49.49 1.29 12.37
N THR A 5 -49.10 2.47 11.88
CA THR A 5 -47.77 2.93 11.51
C THR A 5 -47.07 3.45 12.78
N VAL A 6 -45.79 3.15 12.98
CA VAL A 6 -44.96 3.83 14.00
C VAL A 6 -43.83 4.56 13.28
N ALA A 7 -43.99 5.88 13.17
CA ALA A 7 -42.96 6.82 12.79
C ALA A 7 -42.09 7.19 14.01
N ARG A 8 -40.79 7.39 13.80
CA ARG A 8 -39.87 7.99 14.77
C ARG A 8 -39.49 9.39 14.29
N GLU A 9 -39.89 10.40 15.06
CA GLU A 9 -39.56 11.81 14.88
C GLU A 9 -38.08 12.09 15.24
N PHE A 10 -37.41 12.87 14.41
CA PHE A 10 -36.22 13.65 14.82
C PHE A 10 -36.60 15.13 14.77
N ARG A 11 -36.50 15.80 15.93
CA ARG A 11 -36.74 17.25 16.07
C ARG A 11 -35.56 18.05 15.53
N VAL A 12 -35.86 18.94 14.60
CA VAL A 12 -35.03 20.06 14.16
C VAL A 12 -35.18 21.19 15.20
N LEU A 13 -34.06 21.75 15.67
CA LEU A 13 -34.03 23.01 16.41
C LEU A 13 -33.63 24.13 15.45
N GLU A 14 -34.63 24.91 15.01
CA GLU A 14 -34.41 26.24 14.45
C GLU A 14 -34.22 27.24 15.59
N VAL A 15 -33.22 28.11 15.46
CA VAL A 15 -33.15 29.39 16.18
C VAL A 15 -33.18 30.49 15.13
N VAL A 16 -34.33 31.16 15.04
CA VAL A 16 -34.52 32.41 14.30
C VAL A 16 -34.57 33.55 15.31
N GLY A 17 -33.75 34.58 15.10
CA GLY A 17 -33.82 35.86 15.80
C GLY A 17 -33.36 37.00 14.89
N ARG A 18 -34.34 37.74 14.36
CA ARG A 18 -34.28 39.03 13.63
C ARG A 18 -33.57 40.10 14.52
N GLY A 19 -32.99 41.21 14.07
CA GLY A 19 -32.93 41.95 12.81
C GLY A 19 -32.50 43.42 13.10
N HIS A 20 -32.21 44.18 12.04
CA HIS A 20 -32.10 45.65 11.93
C HIS A 20 -30.78 46.41 12.23
N ASP A 21 -30.10 46.76 11.12
CA ASP A 21 -29.92 48.12 10.55
C ASP A 21 -29.30 49.25 11.41
N ASN A 22 -28.07 49.68 11.08
CA ASN A 22 -27.78 51.06 10.63
C ASN A 22 -26.29 51.36 10.32
N ARG A 23 -26.13 52.05 9.19
CA ARG A 23 -25.15 53.07 8.76
C ARG A 23 -23.99 53.56 9.68
N LYS A 24 -22.90 53.86 8.96
CA LYS A 24 -22.00 55.06 9.00
C LYS A 24 -20.68 55.00 9.81
N THR A 25 -19.59 55.12 9.05
CA THR A 25 -18.39 55.99 9.23
C THR A 25 -17.75 56.13 10.63
N LEU A 26 -16.45 55.86 10.75
CA LEU A 26 -15.40 56.90 10.78
C LEU A 26 -13.98 56.32 10.91
N LYS A 27 -13.03 57.17 10.52
CA LYS A 27 -11.59 57.01 10.40
C LYS A 27 -10.85 56.97 11.75
N SER A 28 -9.59 56.54 11.64
CA SER A 28 -8.38 57.05 12.32
C SER A 28 -8.02 56.48 13.70
N GLY A 29 -6.72 56.23 13.89
CA GLY A 29 -6.16 55.91 15.21
C GLY A 29 -4.79 55.21 15.18
N ARG A 30 -3.76 55.91 14.70
CA ARG A 30 -2.33 55.58 14.83
C ARG A 30 -1.95 55.87 16.31
N LEU A 31 -1.27 55.02 17.08
CA LEU A 31 0.18 55.07 17.37
C LEU A 31 0.53 54.11 18.54
N ARG A 32 1.72 53.47 18.43
CA ARG A 32 2.81 53.20 19.42
C ARG A 32 2.41 53.03 20.92
N SER A 33 2.99 52.12 21.71
CA SER A 33 4.43 51.96 21.94
C SER A 33 4.76 50.82 22.93
N ARG A 34 5.96 50.24 22.78
CA ARG A 34 6.95 49.89 23.84
C ARG A 34 6.60 48.85 24.91
N ASN A 35 7.29 47.69 24.89
CA ASN A 35 8.51 47.41 25.67
C ASN A 35 8.71 45.88 25.92
N THR A 36 9.91 45.40 25.55
CA THR A 36 10.62 44.18 26.01
C THR A 36 10.96 44.25 27.53
N PRO A 37 11.46 43.21 28.25
CA PRO A 37 12.37 42.15 27.79
C PRO A 37 12.29 40.74 28.44
N SER A 38 13.17 39.88 27.91
CA SER A 38 13.60 38.53 28.27
C SER A 38 14.00 38.28 29.73
N ARG A 39 13.87 37.03 30.19
CA ARG A 39 14.99 36.29 30.82
C ARG A 39 14.71 34.79 31.01
N ALA A 40 15.71 34.00 30.63
CA ALA A 40 15.89 32.59 30.95
C ALA A 40 16.36 32.40 32.40
N LEU A 41 16.10 31.21 32.98
CA LEU A 41 16.86 30.67 34.10
C LEU A 41 17.00 29.15 33.95
N LEU A 42 18.25 28.72 33.89
CA LEU A 42 18.76 27.36 34.04
C LEU A 42 18.75 26.96 35.52
N PHE A 43 18.52 25.69 35.81
CA PHE A 43 19.23 24.95 36.87
C PHE A 43 19.44 23.51 36.41
N GLY A 44 20.66 23.02 36.60
CA GLY A 44 21.08 21.65 36.29
C GLY A 44 21.70 20.95 37.51
N ARG A 45 22.29 19.78 37.20
CA ARG A 45 23.00 18.75 38.01
C ARG A 45 22.14 17.50 38.28
N GLN A 46 22.63 16.26 38.21
CA GLN A 46 23.94 15.65 37.91
C GLN A 46 23.68 14.14 37.66
N SER A 47 24.08 13.58 36.52
CA SER A 47 25.20 12.62 36.31
C SER A 47 25.13 11.24 36.99
N VAL A 48 25.08 10.18 36.18
CA VAL A 48 25.93 8.96 36.30
C VAL A 48 26.30 8.52 34.88
N GLY A 49 27.60 8.33 34.63
CA GLY A 49 28.14 7.91 33.33
C GLY A 49 28.54 6.44 33.28
N CYS A 50 28.80 5.97 32.06
CA CYS A 50 29.81 4.96 31.76
C CYS A 50 30.39 5.23 30.35
N CYS A 51 31.73 5.23 30.32
CA CYS A 51 32.66 5.32 29.18
C CYS A 51 32.52 4.08 28.26
N GLU A 52 33.12 3.91 27.08
CA GLU A 52 34.05 4.64 26.22
C GLU A 52 34.13 3.89 24.87
N SER A 53 34.95 4.44 23.95
CA SER A 53 35.37 3.97 22.61
C SER A 53 34.46 4.46 21.47
N GLY A 54 34.85 5.38 20.59
CA GLY A 54 36.17 5.90 20.23
C GLY A 54 36.54 5.40 18.83
N ARG A 55 36.25 6.21 17.80
CA ARG A 55 37.05 6.27 16.57
C ARG A 55 36.77 7.58 15.82
N VAL A 56 37.76 8.47 15.90
CA VAL A 56 37.93 9.68 15.08
C VAL A 56 38.55 9.26 13.75
N TRP A 57 38.08 9.82 12.63
CA TRP A 57 38.90 9.98 11.43
C TRP A 57 38.72 11.39 10.87
N SER A 58 39.86 12.02 10.65
CA SER A 58 40.07 13.37 10.14
C SER A 58 39.95 13.45 8.61
N ARG A 59 39.46 14.60 8.12
CA ARG A 59 39.57 15.04 6.72
C ARG A 59 41.03 15.31 6.35
N SER A 60 41.46 14.85 5.19
CA SER A 60 42.61 15.39 4.46
C SER A 60 42.20 15.70 3.01
N SER A 61 42.52 16.91 2.58
CA SER A 61 42.32 17.46 1.25
C SER A 61 43.64 17.48 0.47
N SER A 62 43.63 16.88 -0.73
CA SER A 62 44.53 17.13 -1.87
C SER A 62 43.92 16.36 -3.05
N GLY A 63 43.64 16.89 -4.23
CA GLY A 63 44.46 17.75 -5.07
C GLY A 63 44.92 16.94 -6.29
N ALA A 64 44.55 17.43 -7.48
CA ALA A 64 45.06 17.10 -8.82
C ALA A 64 44.48 15.90 -9.61
N SER A 65 43.85 16.30 -10.72
CA SER A 65 43.72 15.68 -12.05
C SER A 65 44.79 14.68 -12.50
N HIS A 66 44.38 13.66 -13.28
CA HIS A 66 44.95 13.39 -14.61
C HIS A 66 44.03 12.49 -15.46
N HIS A 67 43.88 12.89 -16.73
CA HIS A 67 43.40 12.11 -17.88
C HIS A 67 44.24 10.84 -18.09
N TRP A 68 43.72 9.84 -18.83
CA TRP A 68 44.32 9.22 -20.04
C TRP A 68 43.49 7.99 -20.51
N SER A 69 42.81 8.20 -21.63
CA SER A 69 42.68 7.41 -22.87
C SER A 69 42.70 5.86 -22.93
N LYS A 70 41.72 5.36 -23.70
CA LYS A 70 41.67 4.06 -24.40
C LYS A 70 42.84 3.85 -25.37
N VAL A 71 43.32 2.61 -25.47
CA VAL A 71 43.93 2.03 -26.69
C VAL A 71 43.48 0.56 -26.77
N GLY A 72 42.93 0.17 -27.91
CA GLY A 72 42.60 -1.23 -28.23
C GLY A 72 43.68 -1.90 -29.06
N SER A 73 43.60 -3.23 -29.22
CA SER A 73 44.04 -3.96 -30.42
C SER A 73 43.59 -5.42 -30.34
N SER A 74 43.08 -5.91 -31.47
CA SER A 74 42.63 -7.28 -31.75
C SER A 74 43.82 -8.18 -32.19
N PRO A 75 43.62 -9.31 -32.92
CA PRO A 75 43.54 -10.68 -32.38
C PRO A 75 44.58 -11.64 -33.01
N THR A 76 44.75 -12.89 -32.51
CA THR A 76 45.34 -14.01 -33.29
C THR A 76 45.07 -15.40 -32.65
N HIS A 77 44.06 -16.11 -33.14
CA HIS A 77 44.12 -17.34 -33.96
C HIS A 77 45.10 -18.53 -33.68
N TRP A 78 44.53 -19.76 -33.73
CA TRP A 78 45.10 -21.15 -33.86
C TRP A 78 45.68 -21.77 -32.56
N ASN A 79 45.49 -23.05 -32.22
CA ASN A 79 45.40 -24.26 -33.03
C ASN A 79 44.82 -25.48 -32.24
N SER A 80 44.33 -26.46 -32.98
CA SER A 80 43.71 -27.74 -32.59
C SER A 80 44.68 -28.87 -32.18
N GLY A 81 44.25 -29.81 -31.32
CA GLY A 81 44.86 -31.15 -31.17
C GLY A 81 44.51 -31.91 -29.86
N PRO A 82 44.52 -33.26 -29.81
CA PRO A 82 43.35 -34.03 -29.35
C PRO A 82 43.47 -34.83 -28.02
N VAL A 83 42.28 -35.08 -27.44
CA VAL A 83 41.75 -36.28 -26.75
C VAL A 83 42.69 -37.14 -25.89
N ARG A 84 42.33 -37.28 -24.59
CA ARG A 84 42.32 -38.57 -23.87
C ARG A 84 41.25 -38.59 -22.77
N SER A 85 40.38 -39.59 -22.86
CA SER A 85 39.36 -40.02 -21.91
C SER A 85 39.98 -40.67 -20.67
N VAL A 86 39.51 -40.30 -19.47
CA VAL A 86 39.61 -41.12 -18.25
C VAL A 86 38.30 -40.99 -17.47
N GLU A 87 37.95 -42.09 -16.83
CA GLU A 87 36.64 -42.56 -16.40
C GLU A 87 35.99 -41.79 -15.24
N ARG A 88 34.67 -41.98 -15.17
CA ARG A 88 33.78 -41.62 -14.06
C ARG A 88 34.04 -42.50 -12.85
N GLU A 89 34.10 -41.89 -11.66
CA GLU A 89 33.61 -42.51 -10.42
C GLU A 89 32.78 -41.50 -9.62
N ASN A 90 31.50 -41.80 -9.48
CA ASN A 90 30.56 -41.13 -8.58
C ASN A 90 30.64 -41.80 -7.21
N CYS A 91 30.89 -41.03 -6.15
CA CYS A 91 30.58 -41.42 -4.77
C CYS A 91 29.57 -40.43 -4.19
N CYS A 92 28.29 -40.80 -4.24
CA CYS A 92 27.25 -40.22 -3.40
C CYS A 92 27.07 -41.11 -2.17
N SER A 93 27.37 -40.59 -0.97
CA SER A 93 26.91 -41.20 0.28
C SER A 93 26.80 -40.15 1.38
N SER A 94 25.57 -39.81 1.75
CA SER A 94 25.22 -39.50 3.15
C SER A 94 23.70 -39.47 3.30
N SER A 95 23.17 -40.64 3.64
CA SER A 95 21.89 -40.87 4.30
C SER A 95 21.89 -40.25 5.70
N VAL A 96 20.81 -39.56 6.08
CA VAL A 96 20.54 -39.22 7.48
C VAL A 96 19.26 -39.91 7.92
N SER A 97 19.41 -40.71 8.96
CA SER A 97 18.48 -41.63 9.60
C SER A 97 17.61 -40.95 10.66
N PHE A 98 16.33 -41.36 10.71
CA PHE A 98 15.38 -41.15 11.80
C PHE A 98 15.74 -42.00 13.04
N PRO A 99 15.37 -41.57 14.25
CA PRO A 99 15.10 -42.50 15.34
C PRO A 99 13.61 -42.51 15.72
N ARG A 100 13.07 -43.73 15.88
CA ARG A 100 11.83 -44.02 16.63
C ARG A 100 12.17 -44.87 17.85
N THR A 101 11.20 -44.86 18.77
CA THR A 101 10.87 -45.76 19.89
C THR A 101 11.57 -45.53 21.24
N CYS A 102 10.74 -45.14 22.22
CA CYS A 102 10.65 -45.84 23.49
C CYS A 102 9.14 -45.89 23.87
N GLU A 103 8.62 -47.06 24.21
CA GLU A 103 7.20 -47.33 24.48
C GLU A 103 7.05 -47.97 25.88
N GLN A 104 5.87 -47.76 26.49
CA GLN A 104 5.26 -48.39 27.69
C GLN A 104 5.61 -47.75 29.06
N THR A 105 4.69 -47.48 30.00
CA THR A 105 3.43 -48.16 30.43
C THR A 105 2.45 -47.24 31.19
N HIS A 106 1.14 -47.43 30.96
CA HIS A 106 -0.06 -47.45 31.85
C HIS A 106 -0.46 -46.35 32.88
N MET A 107 -1.77 -45.99 32.78
CA MET A 107 -2.81 -45.78 33.84
C MET A 107 -3.45 -44.38 34.02
N TYR A 108 -4.78 -44.38 33.84
CA TYR A 108 -5.89 -43.50 34.27
C TYR A 108 -5.62 -42.13 34.92
N GLY A 109 -6.33 -41.10 34.43
CA GLY A 109 -6.57 -39.86 35.19
C GLY A 109 -7.18 -38.73 34.36
N ASP A 110 -8.48 -38.55 34.51
CA ASP A 110 -9.30 -37.46 33.97
C ASP A 110 -9.00 -36.13 34.71
N CYS A 111 -8.73 -35.01 34.01
CA CYS A 111 -8.88 -33.61 34.48
C CYS A 111 -8.52 -32.58 33.38
N GLY A 112 -9.38 -31.56 33.21
CA GLY A 112 -9.50 -30.69 32.03
C GLY A 112 -8.40 -29.64 31.75
N PRO A 113 -8.59 -28.80 30.70
CA PRO A 113 -7.50 -28.00 30.14
C PRO A 113 -7.32 -26.67 30.89
N ARG A 114 -6.16 -26.52 31.54
CA ARG A 114 -5.59 -25.22 31.93
C ARG A 114 -4.65 -24.75 30.81
N MET A 115 -5.15 -23.87 29.94
CA MET A 115 -4.29 -23.12 29.01
C MET A 115 -3.40 -22.16 29.82
N SER A 116 -2.10 -22.42 29.82
CA SER A 116 -1.08 -21.50 30.30
C SER A 116 -0.73 -20.53 29.16
N ARG A 117 -0.86 -19.23 29.47
CA ARG A 117 -0.50 -18.10 28.61
C ARG A 117 1.02 -18.14 28.34
N MET A 118 1.42 -18.35 27.08
CA MET A 118 2.77 -17.98 26.63
C MET A 118 2.81 -16.48 26.35
N ASN A 119 3.73 -15.80 27.04
CA ASN A 119 4.06 -14.39 26.89
C ASN A 119 4.73 -14.15 25.53
N VAL A 120 3.98 -13.68 24.54
CA VAL A 120 4.53 -13.11 23.31
C VAL A 120 4.75 -11.62 23.55
N ARG A 121 5.93 -11.25 24.06
CA ARG A 121 6.28 -9.84 24.26
C ARG A 121 7.56 -9.35 23.56
N ASN A 122 8.26 -10.19 22.81
CA ASN A 122 9.53 -9.78 22.17
C ASN A 122 9.69 -10.11 20.66
N CYS A 123 8.68 -10.57 19.93
CA CYS A 123 8.86 -10.96 18.52
C CYS A 123 8.68 -9.85 17.47
N ALA A 124 8.11 -8.68 17.80
CA ALA A 124 7.79 -7.67 16.78
C ALA A 124 9.02 -6.92 16.24
N ALA A 125 10.12 -6.82 17.00
CA ALA A 125 11.30 -6.05 16.62
C ALA A 125 12.36 -6.86 15.83
N GLU A 126 12.35 -8.19 15.90
CA GLU A 126 13.30 -9.05 15.16
C GLU A 126 12.80 -9.50 13.78
N LEU A 127 11.52 -9.31 13.46
CA LEU A 127 10.92 -9.83 12.23
C LEU A 127 11.34 -9.12 10.92
N LEU A 128 12.12 -8.03 11.00
CA LEU A 128 12.51 -7.22 9.83
C LEU A 128 14.01 -7.31 9.45
N VAL A 129 14.81 -8.14 10.13
CA VAL A 129 16.28 -8.18 9.92
C VAL A 129 16.79 -9.45 9.22
N VAL A 130 15.97 -10.49 8.97
CA VAL A 130 16.49 -11.75 8.40
C VAL A 130 15.96 -12.01 6.99
N ARG A 131 16.71 -11.56 5.97
CA ARG A 131 17.15 -12.34 4.78
C ARG A 131 17.75 -11.44 3.69
N SER A 132 19.07 -11.37 3.65
CA SER A 132 19.82 -11.22 2.40
C SER A 132 21.14 -11.99 2.53
N CYS A 133 21.11 -13.24 2.07
CA CYS A 133 22.28 -14.04 1.74
C CYS A 133 21.79 -15.16 0.82
N ALA A 134 21.72 -14.88 -0.48
CA ALA A 134 21.67 -15.94 -1.49
C ALA A 134 23.10 -16.12 -2.02
N ALA A 135 23.68 -17.28 -1.70
CA ALA A 135 24.98 -17.69 -2.17
C ALA A 135 24.94 -18.00 -3.67
N VAL A 136 25.99 -17.58 -4.37
CA VAL A 136 26.28 -17.87 -5.77
C VAL A 136 26.74 -19.32 -5.87
N ALA A 137 26.05 -20.13 -6.68
CA ALA A 137 26.57 -21.40 -7.20
C ALA A 137 26.06 -21.58 -8.64
N GLY A 138 26.99 -21.79 -9.56
CA GLY A 138 26.81 -21.68 -11.00
C GLY A 138 26.18 -22.89 -11.71
N ALA A 139 25.48 -22.54 -12.77
CA ALA A 139 25.36 -23.15 -14.10
C ALA A 139 25.34 -24.68 -14.30
N GLY A 140 24.26 -25.14 -14.94
CA GLY A 140 24.21 -26.28 -15.84
C GLY A 140 23.07 -26.06 -16.85
N GLU A 141 23.43 -25.76 -18.10
CA GLU A 141 22.50 -25.44 -19.19
C GLU A 141 21.84 -26.69 -19.77
N GLY A 142 20.53 -26.61 -20.02
CA GLY A 142 19.77 -27.54 -20.84
C GLY A 142 18.77 -26.74 -21.67
N GLU A 143 18.93 -26.80 -22.99
CA GLU A 143 18.15 -26.04 -23.98
C GLU A 143 16.65 -26.35 -23.90
N GLY A 144 15.86 -25.28 -23.75
CA GLY A 144 14.42 -25.23 -23.94
C GLY A 144 14.02 -23.76 -23.91
N ASP A 145 13.43 -23.27 -25.00
CA ASP A 145 13.00 -21.88 -25.19
C ASP A 145 12.10 -21.41 -24.05
N PHE A 146 12.70 -20.85 -23.01
CA PHE A 146 12.05 -20.10 -21.96
C PHE A 146 12.52 -18.66 -22.12
N LEU A 147 11.64 -17.78 -22.60
CA LEU A 147 11.88 -16.34 -22.61
C LEU A 147 12.13 -15.91 -21.16
N GLY A 148 13.42 -15.78 -20.82
CA GLY A 148 13.89 -15.36 -19.51
C GLY A 148 13.38 -13.97 -19.15
N PRO A 149 13.43 -13.60 -17.85
CA PRO A 149 12.98 -12.30 -17.41
C PRO A 149 13.81 -11.24 -18.12
N GLU A 150 13.16 -10.37 -18.90
CA GLU A 150 13.78 -9.13 -19.38
C GLU A 150 14.51 -8.50 -18.20
N GLN A 151 15.82 -8.31 -18.35
CA GLN A 151 16.60 -7.50 -17.43
C GLN A 151 16.01 -6.09 -17.49
N VAL A 152 15.15 -5.78 -16.53
CA VAL A 152 14.75 -4.40 -16.26
C VAL A 152 15.99 -3.75 -15.68
N GLU A 153 16.82 -3.17 -16.54
CA GLU A 153 17.90 -2.30 -16.11
C GLU A 153 17.30 -1.23 -15.20
N ASP A 154 17.71 -1.22 -13.94
CA ASP A 154 17.51 -0.11 -13.00
C ASP A 154 18.39 1.07 -13.47
N SER A 155 18.11 1.60 -14.66
CA SER A 155 18.59 2.93 -15.01
C SER A 155 17.71 3.92 -14.25
N GLU A 156 18.24 4.49 -13.17
CA GLU A 156 17.70 5.70 -12.55
C GLU A 156 17.73 6.84 -13.58
N SER A 157 16.77 6.85 -14.51
CA SER A 157 16.59 7.98 -15.41
C SER A 157 16.03 9.13 -14.59
N GLU A 158 16.75 10.25 -14.53
CA GLU A 158 16.29 11.50 -13.91
C GLU A 158 14.82 11.77 -14.28
N GLY A 159 13.97 11.95 -13.26
CA GLY A 159 12.57 12.33 -13.43
C GLY A 159 11.53 11.22 -13.28
N ASN A 160 11.89 9.95 -13.06
CA ASN A 160 10.91 8.86 -12.86
C ASN A 160 10.67 8.52 -11.37
N ILE A 161 9.69 9.20 -10.75
CA ILE A 161 9.38 9.12 -9.31
C ILE A 161 8.87 7.72 -8.92
N TYR A 162 7.94 7.16 -9.69
CA TYR A 162 7.24 5.91 -9.32
C TYR A 162 7.69 4.65 -10.05
N ARG A 163 8.61 4.76 -11.01
CA ARG A 163 9.18 3.59 -11.70
C ARG A 163 9.82 2.59 -10.71
N PRO A 164 10.62 3.01 -9.71
CA PRO A 164 11.17 2.09 -8.71
C PRO A 164 10.11 1.40 -7.84
N PHE A 165 8.99 2.08 -7.56
CA PHE A 165 7.86 1.53 -6.81
C PHE A 165 7.15 0.44 -7.61
N PHE A 166 6.87 0.72 -8.88
CA PHE A 166 6.27 -0.23 -9.80
C PHE A 166 7.16 -1.48 -9.95
N ASN A 167 8.46 -1.29 -10.23
CA ASN A 167 9.42 -2.39 -10.41
C ASN A 167 9.51 -3.25 -9.15
N PHE A 168 9.61 -2.62 -7.97
CA PHE A 168 9.60 -3.34 -6.70
C PHE A 168 8.35 -4.19 -6.55
N ALA A 169 7.15 -3.61 -6.71
CA ALA A 169 5.90 -4.34 -6.56
C ALA A 169 5.78 -5.53 -7.52
N VAL A 170 6.15 -5.32 -8.79
CA VAL A 170 6.11 -6.36 -9.83
C VAL A 170 7.10 -7.48 -9.52
N ARG A 171 8.32 -7.14 -9.07
CA ARG A 171 9.35 -8.12 -8.71
C ARG A 171 8.99 -8.90 -7.46
N GLU A 172 8.63 -8.21 -6.38
CA GLU A 172 8.32 -8.86 -5.09
C GLU A 172 7.10 -9.78 -5.19
N VAL A 173 6.08 -9.40 -5.97
CA VAL A 173 4.89 -10.26 -6.15
C VAL A 173 5.15 -11.33 -7.21
N GLY A 174 5.73 -10.97 -8.35
CA GLY A 174 5.93 -11.88 -9.48
C GLY A 174 6.97 -12.97 -9.25
N SER A 175 7.90 -12.79 -8.30
CA SER A 175 8.92 -13.79 -7.94
C SER A 175 8.42 -14.86 -6.97
N ARG A 176 7.18 -14.75 -6.48
CA ARG A 176 6.64 -15.68 -5.49
C ARG A 176 6.26 -17.02 -6.14
N PRO A 177 6.54 -18.18 -5.51
CA PRO A 177 6.38 -19.49 -6.15
C PRO A 177 4.96 -19.85 -6.57
N ASP A 178 3.95 -19.33 -5.87
CA ASP A 178 2.52 -19.62 -6.10
C ASP A 178 1.82 -18.57 -6.99
N VAL A 179 2.59 -17.61 -7.54
CA VAL A 179 2.06 -16.50 -8.33
C VAL A 179 2.22 -16.77 -9.83
N SER A 180 1.17 -16.45 -10.59
CA SER A 180 1.16 -16.49 -12.05
C SER A 180 0.83 -15.11 -12.62
N ALA A 181 1.55 -14.71 -13.68
CA ALA A 181 1.22 -13.49 -14.43
C ALA A 181 -0.11 -13.67 -15.16
N LEU A 182 -0.97 -12.65 -15.11
CA LEU A 182 -2.24 -12.63 -15.82
C LEU A 182 -2.08 -11.98 -17.19
N LEU A 183 -2.66 -12.63 -18.20
CA LEU A 183 -2.72 -12.07 -19.55
C LEU A 183 -3.77 -10.95 -19.60
N LEU A 184 -3.30 -9.71 -19.68
CA LEU A 184 -4.18 -8.54 -19.81
C LEU A 184 -4.83 -8.50 -21.19
N LYS A 185 -6.02 -7.92 -21.32
CA LYS A 185 -6.61 -7.62 -22.65
C LYS A 185 -5.64 -6.76 -23.46
N GLU A 186 -5.59 -6.96 -24.77
CA GLU A 186 -4.70 -6.22 -25.69
C GLU A 186 -4.80 -4.70 -25.49
N GLU A 187 -6.02 -4.20 -25.38
CA GLU A 187 -6.32 -2.79 -25.16
C GLU A 187 -5.74 -2.20 -23.86
N PHE A 188 -5.43 -3.03 -22.85
CA PHE A 188 -4.81 -2.60 -21.59
C PHE A 188 -3.29 -2.78 -21.56
N ARG A 189 -2.74 -3.60 -22.47
CA ARG A 189 -1.29 -3.71 -22.68
C ARG A 189 -0.76 -2.55 -23.50
N ASN A 190 -1.51 -2.16 -24.52
CA ASN A 190 -1.10 -1.21 -25.55
C ASN A 190 -1.94 0.07 -25.52
N MET A 191 -2.12 0.63 -24.32
CA MET A 191 -2.86 1.89 -24.16
C MET A 191 -2.02 3.07 -24.66
N VAL A 192 -2.58 3.84 -25.60
CA VAL A 192 -1.96 5.05 -26.13
C VAL A 192 -2.75 6.26 -25.65
N ALA A 193 -2.07 7.18 -24.96
CA ALA A 193 -2.69 8.43 -24.53
C ALA A 193 -2.90 9.38 -25.71
N LYS A 194 -3.96 10.18 -25.65
CA LYS A 194 -4.34 11.18 -26.67
C LYS A 194 -3.28 12.26 -26.90
N ASP A 195 -2.44 12.53 -25.90
CA ASP A 195 -1.34 13.49 -26.03
C ASP A 195 -0.09 12.91 -26.72
N GLY A 196 -0.10 11.61 -27.05
CA GLY A 196 1.00 10.90 -27.72
C GLY A 196 2.30 10.80 -26.91
N THR A 197 2.33 11.30 -25.67
CA THR A 197 3.55 11.45 -24.86
C THR A 197 3.43 10.78 -23.50
N THR A 198 2.21 10.67 -22.97
CA THR A 198 1.95 9.94 -21.74
C THR A 198 2.02 8.43 -22.00
N THR A 199 2.83 7.74 -21.20
CA THR A 199 2.99 6.28 -21.23
C THR A 199 2.27 5.65 -20.04
N VAL A 200 1.82 4.40 -20.21
CA VAL A 200 1.25 3.60 -19.13
C VAL A 200 1.80 2.18 -19.16
N LEU A 201 2.11 1.65 -17.99
CA LEU A 201 2.56 0.28 -17.80
C LEU A 201 1.65 -0.44 -16.84
N ASN A 202 1.23 -1.62 -17.26
CA ASN A 202 0.29 -2.48 -16.56
C ASN A 202 0.87 -3.87 -16.35
N LYS A 203 0.78 -4.37 -15.12
CA LYS A 203 1.11 -5.75 -14.76
C LYS A 203 0.06 -6.27 -13.81
N ALA A 204 -0.38 -7.51 -14.02
CA ALA A 204 -1.28 -8.18 -13.13
C ALA A 204 -0.84 -9.63 -12.86
N PHE A 205 -1.22 -10.11 -11.68
CA PHE A 205 -0.84 -11.41 -11.13
C PHE A 205 -2.02 -12.02 -10.37
N ALA A 206 -2.04 -13.34 -10.27
CA ALA A 206 -2.94 -14.09 -9.40
C ALA A 206 -2.19 -15.22 -8.69
N SER A 207 -2.76 -15.73 -7.61
CA SER A 207 -2.27 -16.91 -6.90
C SER A 207 -3.41 -17.74 -6.32
N SER A 208 -3.06 -18.75 -5.52
CA SER A 208 -4.01 -19.54 -4.73
C SER A 208 -4.74 -18.72 -3.65
N LYS A 209 -4.18 -17.59 -3.21
CA LYS A 209 -4.77 -16.71 -2.17
C LYS A 209 -5.21 -15.34 -2.67
N MET A 210 -4.76 -14.96 -3.86
CA MET A 210 -4.97 -13.65 -4.45
C MET A 210 -5.66 -13.78 -5.78
N ARG A 211 -6.89 -13.26 -5.90
CA ARG A 211 -7.63 -13.33 -7.17
C ARG A 211 -7.07 -12.36 -8.21
N PHE A 212 -6.55 -11.22 -7.76
CA PHE A 212 -6.07 -10.18 -8.66
C PHE A 212 -5.16 -9.21 -7.91
N PHE A 213 -3.88 -9.18 -8.26
CA PHE A 213 -2.98 -8.07 -7.95
C PHE A 213 -2.66 -7.35 -9.23
N ARG A 214 -2.70 -6.02 -9.17
CA ARG A 214 -2.38 -5.18 -10.32
C ARG A 214 -1.58 -3.96 -9.93
N SER A 215 -0.65 -3.61 -10.79
CA SER A 215 0.20 -2.44 -10.69
C SER A 215 0.09 -1.63 -11.98
N THR A 216 -0.22 -0.35 -11.84
CA THR A 216 -0.33 0.62 -12.92
C THR A 216 0.67 1.74 -12.67
N TYR A 217 1.48 2.07 -13.66
CA TYR A 217 2.33 3.26 -13.66
C TYR A 217 2.02 4.12 -14.87
N ILE A 218 1.57 5.36 -14.66
CA ILE A 218 1.35 6.35 -15.72
C ILE A 218 2.44 7.42 -15.61
N ASN A 219 3.10 7.72 -16.73
CA ASN A 219 4.18 8.69 -16.79
C ASN A 219 3.96 9.70 -17.92
N ALA A 220 3.76 10.96 -17.55
CA ALA A 220 3.72 12.12 -18.44
C ALA A 220 4.90 13.07 -18.13
N GLY A 221 6.04 12.51 -17.70
CA GLY A 221 7.22 13.25 -17.30
C GLY A 221 6.99 14.11 -16.05
N PRO A 222 7.63 15.29 -15.94
CA PRO A 222 7.46 16.20 -14.80
C PRO A 222 6.04 16.73 -14.63
N SER A 223 5.21 16.66 -15.67
CA SER A 223 3.84 17.19 -15.62
C SER A 223 2.95 16.37 -14.70
N MET A 224 3.09 15.04 -14.74
CA MET A 224 2.26 14.12 -13.99
C MET A 224 2.85 12.70 -13.96
N GLN A 225 2.84 12.09 -12.78
CA GLN A 225 3.09 10.66 -12.60
C GLN A 225 2.05 10.05 -11.67
N VAL A 226 1.63 8.83 -11.97
CA VAL A 226 0.64 8.09 -11.17
C VAL A 226 1.14 6.67 -10.91
N LEU A 227 1.00 6.21 -9.68
CA LEU A 227 1.13 4.81 -9.31
C LEU A 227 -0.17 4.32 -8.69
N ASN A 228 -0.74 3.26 -9.24
CA ASN A 228 -1.90 2.59 -8.63
C ASN A 228 -1.62 1.09 -8.46
N VAL A 229 -1.53 0.62 -7.22
CA VAL A 229 -1.26 -0.78 -6.88
C VAL A 229 -2.32 -1.28 -5.92
N ALA A 230 -2.81 -2.50 -6.13
CA ALA A 230 -3.73 -3.14 -5.20
C ALA A 230 -3.63 -4.66 -5.30
N GLY A 231 -3.82 -5.29 -4.16
CA GLY A 231 -3.90 -6.74 -4.01
C GLY A 231 -5.29 -7.11 -3.51
N LEU A 232 -6.02 -7.87 -4.33
CA LEU A 232 -7.37 -8.33 -4.04
C LEU A 232 -7.29 -9.82 -3.67
N PRO A 233 -7.58 -10.19 -2.42
CA PRO A 233 -7.56 -11.59 -1.99
C PRO A 233 -8.72 -12.37 -2.62
N ARG A 234 -8.61 -13.70 -2.66
CA ARG A 234 -9.77 -14.53 -2.96
C ARG A 234 -10.78 -14.51 -1.81
N PRO A 235 -12.10 -14.68 -2.05
CA PRO A 235 -13.13 -14.59 -1.00
C PRO A 235 -12.99 -15.60 0.15
N GLU A 236 -12.27 -16.70 -0.04
CA GLU A 236 -11.93 -17.65 1.03
C GLU A 236 -11.00 -17.05 2.09
N TYR A 237 -10.37 -15.90 1.81
CA TYR A 237 -9.47 -15.22 2.72
C TYR A 237 -10.03 -13.82 3.03
N ASP A 238 -10.31 -13.54 4.29
CA ASP A 238 -10.80 -12.23 4.75
C ASP A 238 -9.67 -11.19 4.90
N VAL A 239 -8.60 -11.32 4.11
CA VAL A 239 -7.42 -10.46 4.18
C VAL A 239 -7.79 -9.02 3.74
N PRO A 240 -7.21 -7.97 4.36
CA PRO A 240 -7.38 -6.59 3.88
C PRO A 240 -6.96 -6.41 2.41
N ILE A 241 -7.53 -5.43 1.71
CA ILE A 241 -7.12 -5.05 0.35
C ILE A 241 -5.89 -4.15 0.45
N PHE A 242 -4.76 -4.57 -0.13
CA PHE A 242 -3.63 -3.65 -0.29
C PHE A 242 -4.00 -2.52 -1.25
N CYS A 243 -3.69 -1.27 -0.92
CA CYS A 243 -3.97 -0.13 -1.78
C CYS A 243 -2.84 0.90 -1.70
N ALA A 244 -2.23 1.20 -2.84
CA ALA A 244 -1.36 2.35 -3.05
C ALA A 244 -1.91 3.16 -4.22
N ASP A 245 -2.23 4.43 -3.99
CA ASP A 245 -2.77 5.35 -4.99
C ASP A 245 -2.04 6.69 -4.86
N PHE A 246 -1.01 6.85 -5.70
CA PHE A 246 -0.08 7.97 -5.65
C PHE A 246 -0.20 8.81 -6.91
N PHE A 247 -0.35 10.11 -6.72
CA PHE A 247 -0.44 11.08 -7.80
C PHE A 247 0.52 12.23 -7.51
N SER A 248 1.42 12.50 -8.45
CA SER A 248 2.38 13.60 -8.39
C SER A 248 2.32 14.45 -9.64
N THR A 249 2.44 15.77 -9.46
CA THR A 249 2.79 16.74 -10.50
C THR A 249 4.02 17.52 -10.02
N ALA A 250 4.55 18.41 -10.86
CA ALA A 250 5.63 19.33 -10.47
C ALA A 250 5.35 20.13 -9.18
N SER A 251 4.08 20.36 -8.83
CA SER A 251 3.71 21.22 -7.70
C SER A 251 2.98 20.49 -6.57
N ARG A 252 2.49 19.27 -6.78
CA ARG A 252 1.58 18.62 -5.83
C ARG A 252 1.76 17.12 -5.79
N ASN A 253 1.77 16.56 -4.58
CA ASN A 253 1.66 15.13 -4.32
C ASN A 253 0.34 14.85 -3.59
N ILE A 254 -0.35 13.78 -3.97
CA ILE A 254 -1.54 13.23 -3.31
C ILE A 254 -1.31 11.74 -3.16
N ILE A 255 -1.18 11.28 -1.92
CA ILE A 255 -0.74 9.92 -1.58
C ILE A 255 -1.81 9.28 -0.72
N VAL A 256 -2.26 8.09 -1.11
CA VAL A 256 -3.02 7.16 -0.26
C VAL A 256 -2.28 5.82 -0.24
N LEU A 257 -1.83 5.37 0.93
CA LEU A 257 -1.26 4.04 1.14
C LEU A 257 -1.98 3.39 2.33
N ASP A 258 -2.55 2.21 2.12
CA ASP A 258 -3.35 1.54 3.15
C ASP A 258 -3.50 0.03 2.94
N LEU A 259 -3.90 -0.67 3.99
CA LEU A 259 -4.47 -2.01 3.97
C LEU A 259 -5.98 -1.89 4.23
N ASN A 260 -6.74 -1.54 3.19
CA ASN A 260 -8.16 -1.23 3.30
C ASN A 260 -8.93 -2.43 3.89
N PRO A 261 -9.74 -2.22 4.95
CA PRO A 261 -10.45 -3.32 5.59
C PRO A 261 -11.63 -3.80 4.76
N LEU A 262 -11.91 -5.11 4.81
CA LEU A 262 -13.17 -5.66 4.30
C LEU A 262 -14.34 -5.28 5.21
N PHE A 263 -14.11 -5.21 6.52
CA PHE A 263 -15.13 -4.91 7.53
C PHE A 263 -14.77 -3.68 8.34
N SER A 264 -15.76 -2.87 8.69
CA SER A 264 -15.55 -1.64 9.47
C SER A 264 -14.79 -1.94 10.77
N THR A 265 -13.60 -1.35 10.92
CA THR A 265 -12.73 -1.58 12.09
C THR A 265 -13.25 -0.93 13.37
N SER A 266 -14.25 -0.05 13.28
CA SER A 266 -14.93 0.52 14.45
C SER A 266 -16.09 -0.36 14.94
N ILE A 267 -16.56 -1.31 14.13
CA ILE A 267 -17.67 -2.21 14.45
C ILE A 267 -17.13 -3.62 14.72
N ASP A 268 -16.32 -4.16 13.80
CA ASP A 268 -15.71 -5.48 13.92
C ASP A 268 -14.34 -5.38 14.62
N ILE A 269 -14.39 -5.30 15.95
CA ILE A 269 -13.19 -5.17 16.79
C ILE A 269 -12.28 -6.39 16.65
N SER A 270 -12.85 -7.59 16.43
CA SER A 270 -12.07 -8.82 16.24
C SER A 270 -11.24 -8.78 14.95
N TYR A 271 -11.83 -8.27 13.87
CA TYR A 271 -11.14 -8.04 12.60
C TYR A 271 -10.06 -6.96 12.73
N LYS A 272 -10.36 -5.87 13.45
CA LYS A 272 -9.36 -4.82 13.77
C LYS A 272 -8.13 -5.43 14.47
N GLN A 273 -8.36 -6.14 15.56
CA GLN A 273 -7.31 -6.76 16.37
C GLN A 273 -6.45 -7.72 15.55
N ARG A 274 -7.08 -8.55 14.72
CA ARG A 274 -6.40 -9.57 13.91
C ARG A 274 -5.43 -8.96 12.90
N TYR A 275 -5.80 -7.86 12.24
CA TYR A 275 -5.08 -7.36 11.08
C TYR A 275 -4.32 -6.04 11.28
N TYR A 276 -4.63 -5.26 12.32
CA TYR A 276 -4.16 -3.87 12.39
C TYR A 276 -3.38 -3.54 13.66
N ASP A 277 -3.71 -4.13 14.81
CA ASP A 277 -3.12 -3.72 16.09
C ASP A 277 -1.59 -3.92 16.13
N GLU A 278 -1.08 -5.04 15.62
CA GLU A 278 0.37 -5.31 15.56
C GLU A 278 1.11 -4.41 14.55
N LEU A 279 0.39 -3.81 13.59
CA LEU A 279 0.96 -2.93 12.57
C LEU A 279 0.96 -1.45 12.97
N MET A 280 0.37 -1.09 14.12
CA MET A 280 0.34 0.30 14.58
C MET A 280 1.74 0.95 14.71
N PRO A 281 2.79 0.27 15.24
CA PRO A 281 4.13 0.84 15.27
C PRO A 281 4.69 1.17 13.87
N LEU A 282 4.36 0.37 12.86
CA LEU A 282 4.79 0.58 11.48
C LEU A 282 4.17 1.85 10.90
N VAL A 283 2.86 2.07 11.06
CA VAL A 283 2.22 3.31 10.57
C VAL A 283 2.68 4.53 11.35
N ASN A 284 2.86 4.44 12.68
CA ASN A 284 3.28 5.58 13.49
C ASN A 284 4.65 6.13 13.02
N LYS A 285 5.62 5.23 12.78
CA LYS A 285 6.92 5.56 12.18
C LYS A 285 6.79 6.35 10.86
N HIS A 286 5.89 5.93 9.97
CA HIS A 286 5.74 6.58 8.67
C HIS A 286 4.90 7.87 8.74
N ALA A 287 3.92 7.93 9.63
CA ALA A 287 3.07 9.10 9.84
C ALA A 287 3.83 10.31 10.40
N GLU A 288 4.97 10.09 11.09
CA GLU A 288 5.88 11.16 11.53
C GLU A 288 6.49 11.95 10.35
N VAL A 289 6.74 11.27 9.23
CA VAL A 289 7.43 11.84 8.05
C VAL A 289 6.50 12.04 6.85
N LEU A 290 5.29 11.48 6.89
CA LEU A 290 4.23 11.63 5.90
C LEU A 290 3.00 12.26 6.59
N PRO A 291 2.96 13.60 6.71
CA PRO A 291 1.93 14.28 7.47
C PRO A 291 0.54 14.12 6.84
N TRP A 292 -0.48 14.27 7.67
CA TRP A 292 -1.88 14.18 7.26
C TRP A 292 -2.23 15.21 6.18
N GLY A 293 -2.82 14.75 5.08
CA GLY A 293 -3.04 15.52 3.87
C GLY A 293 -4.21 16.48 3.87
N ASP A 294 -4.73 16.95 5.01
CA ASP A 294 -5.95 17.77 5.18
C ASP A 294 -7.27 16.98 4.94
N ARG A 295 -8.42 17.65 4.92
CA ARG A 295 -9.76 17.05 4.83
C ARG A 295 -9.89 16.09 3.64
N LEU A 296 -10.59 14.99 3.87
CA LEU A 296 -10.93 13.96 2.88
C LEU A 296 -12.44 13.73 2.80
N THR A 297 -12.90 13.11 1.72
CA THR A 297 -14.31 12.75 1.51
C THR A 297 -14.79 11.84 2.64
N THR A 298 -15.75 12.29 3.46
CA THR A 298 -16.15 11.61 4.70
C THR A 298 -16.47 10.14 4.49
N GLU A 299 -17.19 9.83 3.42
CA GLU A 299 -17.62 8.48 3.05
C GLU A 299 -16.45 7.58 2.62
N SER A 300 -15.27 8.12 2.33
CA SER A 300 -14.07 7.30 2.06
C SER A 300 -13.52 6.65 3.33
N LEU A 301 -13.79 7.21 4.52
CA LEU A 301 -13.31 6.63 5.78
C LEU A 301 -13.82 5.22 6.04
N GLN A 302 -15.00 4.87 5.53
CA GLN A 302 -15.54 3.51 5.71
C GLN A 302 -14.70 2.42 5.04
N PHE A 303 -13.77 2.81 4.16
CA PHE A 303 -12.83 1.92 3.47
C PHE A 303 -11.37 2.16 3.88
N PHE A 304 -11.12 3.06 4.83
CA PHE A 304 -9.77 3.30 5.34
C PHE A 304 -9.56 2.59 6.67
N SER A 305 -8.38 2.02 6.80
CA SER A 305 -7.95 1.40 8.05
C SER A 305 -7.29 2.42 8.99
N PRO A 306 -7.09 2.05 10.27
CA PRO A 306 -6.24 2.83 11.17
C PRO A 306 -4.79 3.00 10.69
N LEU A 307 -4.34 2.24 9.69
CA LEU A 307 -3.01 2.31 9.08
C LEU A 307 -2.94 3.27 7.89
N VAL A 308 -4.04 3.91 7.46
CA VAL A 308 -4.03 4.75 6.25
C VAL A 308 -2.99 5.86 6.35
N LEU A 309 -2.14 6.00 5.33
CA LEU A 309 -1.30 7.17 5.10
C LEU A 309 -1.95 7.99 3.99
N TRP A 310 -2.67 9.03 4.42
CA TRP A 310 -3.23 10.05 3.54
C TRP A 310 -2.40 11.32 3.65
N THR A 311 -1.68 11.65 2.59
CA THR A 311 -0.74 12.78 2.57
C THR A 311 -0.96 13.63 1.33
N LYS A 312 -0.94 14.95 1.54
CA LYS A 312 -0.83 15.94 0.47
C LYS A 312 0.39 16.81 0.76
N ALA A 313 1.26 16.99 -0.22
CA ALA A 313 2.42 17.87 -0.11
C ALA A 313 2.56 18.74 -1.35
N GLN A 314 3.25 19.88 -1.21
CA GLN A 314 3.56 20.78 -2.31
C GLN A 314 5.08 20.86 -2.53
N GLY A 315 5.52 20.90 -3.79
CA GLY A 315 6.89 21.25 -4.19
C GLY A 315 8.05 20.37 -3.68
N GLN A 316 7.77 19.34 -2.88
CA GLN A 316 8.77 18.40 -2.37
C GLN A 316 8.68 17.06 -3.09
N ASP A 317 9.83 16.53 -3.50
CA ASP A 317 9.93 15.12 -3.89
C ASP A 317 9.78 14.24 -2.64
N LEU A 318 8.60 13.62 -2.51
CA LEU A 318 8.31 12.70 -1.41
C LEU A 318 8.85 11.29 -1.66
N SER A 319 9.42 10.99 -2.84
CA SER A 319 9.81 9.63 -3.23
C SER A 319 10.70 8.95 -2.19
N LYS A 320 11.72 9.64 -1.67
CA LYS A 320 12.68 9.11 -0.71
C LYS A 320 12.04 8.73 0.63
N THR A 321 11.02 9.46 1.06
CA THR A 321 10.28 9.19 2.29
C THR A 321 9.17 8.17 2.06
N LEU A 322 8.51 8.23 0.91
CA LEU A 322 7.38 7.38 0.56
C LEU A 322 7.80 5.96 0.17
N TYR A 323 8.97 5.79 -0.45
CA TYR A 323 9.43 4.48 -0.93
C TYR A 323 9.64 3.47 0.21
N PRO A 324 10.28 3.82 1.34
CA PRO A 324 10.32 2.95 2.53
C PRO A 324 8.91 2.58 3.02
N ALA A 325 7.98 3.53 3.11
CA ALA A 325 6.61 3.27 3.54
C ALA A 325 5.90 2.28 2.59
N PHE A 326 6.01 2.50 1.29
CA PHE A 326 5.44 1.60 0.28
C PHE A 326 5.95 0.16 0.42
N LYS A 327 7.26 -0.01 0.58
CA LYS A 327 7.87 -1.34 0.77
C LYS A 327 7.39 -2.00 2.06
N ASP A 328 7.42 -1.28 3.17
CA ASP A 328 7.00 -1.78 4.48
C ASP A 328 5.53 -2.25 4.43
N TYR A 329 4.63 -1.49 3.79
CA TYR A 329 3.21 -1.86 3.65
C TYR A 329 3.00 -3.06 2.72
N LEU A 330 3.68 -3.11 1.58
CA LEU A 330 3.53 -4.23 0.64
C LEU A 330 4.04 -5.53 1.26
N LEU A 331 5.20 -5.49 1.92
CA LEU A 331 5.77 -6.66 2.60
C LEU A 331 4.91 -7.11 3.79
N ALA A 332 4.36 -6.17 4.57
CA ALA A 332 3.43 -6.49 5.65
C ALA A 332 2.16 -7.18 5.11
N TRP A 333 1.60 -6.69 4.00
CA TRP A 333 0.45 -7.30 3.37
C TRP A 333 0.73 -8.71 2.84
N LEU A 334 1.88 -8.91 2.19
CA LEU A 334 2.30 -10.23 1.71
C LEU A 334 2.46 -11.22 2.87
N LEU A 335 3.02 -10.77 4.00
CA LEU A 335 3.14 -11.60 5.20
C LEU A 335 1.77 -11.98 5.78
N ILE A 336 0.81 -11.05 5.78
CA ILE A 336 -0.58 -11.34 6.19
C ILE A 336 -1.18 -12.39 5.26
N LEU A 337 -1.04 -12.22 3.95
CA LEU A 337 -1.54 -13.15 2.94
C LEU A 337 -0.93 -14.55 3.11
N ASP A 338 0.36 -14.63 3.41
CA ASP A 338 1.08 -15.89 3.65
C ASP A 338 0.53 -16.65 4.85
N LYS A 339 0.23 -15.95 5.94
CA LYS A 339 -0.30 -16.54 7.17
C LYS A 339 -1.79 -16.85 7.10
N ALA A 340 -2.53 -16.19 6.21
CA ALA A 340 -3.98 -16.33 6.11
C ALA A 340 -4.40 -17.78 5.83
N GLN A 341 -5.39 -18.25 6.56
CA GLN A 341 -6.03 -19.55 6.39
C GLN A 341 -7.36 -19.37 5.64
N PRO A 342 -7.69 -20.25 4.70
CA PRO A 342 -8.96 -20.17 4.01
C PRO A 342 -10.10 -20.53 4.97
N THR A 343 -11.21 -19.80 4.88
CA THR A 343 -12.49 -20.29 5.40
C THR A 343 -13.12 -21.26 4.40
N VAL A 344 -13.80 -22.27 4.92
CA VAL A 344 -14.62 -23.21 4.14
C VAL A 344 -16.11 -22.98 4.36
N ASP A 345 -16.48 -22.04 5.24
CA ASP A 345 -17.88 -21.69 5.50
C ASP A 345 -18.43 -20.87 4.32
N PRO A 346 -19.43 -21.38 3.58
CA PRO A 346 -20.03 -20.65 2.46
C PRO A 346 -20.58 -19.28 2.85
N LEU A 347 -21.05 -19.10 4.10
CA LEU A 347 -21.57 -17.83 4.58
C LEU A 347 -20.45 -16.79 4.79
N GLU A 348 -19.30 -17.20 5.32
CA GLU A 348 -18.14 -16.33 5.45
C GLU A 348 -17.56 -15.96 4.09
N ILE A 349 -17.46 -16.94 3.17
CA ILE A 349 -17.01 -16.71 1.79
C ILE A 349 -17.92 -15.68 1.10
N ALA A 350 -19.25 -15.86 1.20
CA ALA A 350 -20.22 -14.94 0.63
C ALA A 350 -20.12 -13.53 1.26
N ARG A 351 -19.92 -13.44 2.58
CA ARG A 351 -19.72 -12.17 3.29
C ARG A 351 -18.44 -11.45 2.82
N ASN A 352 -17.33 -12.18 2.65
CA ASN A 352 -16.06 -11.63 2.16
C ASN A 352 -16.19 -11.15 0.71
N GLN A 353 -16.84 -11.95 -0.14
CA GLN A 353 -17.12 -11.62 -1.53
C GLN A 353 -17.96 -10.34 -1.66
N GLU A 354 -19.03 -10.24 -0.87
CA GLU A 354 -19.91 -9.08 -0.81
C GLU A 354 -19.16 -7.82 -0.34
N ALA A 355 -18.31 -7.94 0.68
CA ALA A 355 -17.49 -6.84 1.18
C ALA A 355 -16.50 -6.32 0.11
N GLN A 356 -15.85 -7.23 -0.61
CA GLN A 356 -15.00 -6.86 -1.74
C GLN A 356 -15.81 -6.21 -2.85
N HIS A 357 -16.96 -6.77 -3.22
CA HIS A 357 -17.83 -6.20 -4.27
C HIS A 357 -18.27 -4.79 -3.90
N ARG A 358 -18.71 -4.54 -2.66
CA ARG A 358 -19.05 -3.21 -2.14
C ARG A 358 -17.87 -2.22 -2.26
N TYR A 359 -16.66 -2.65 -1.93
CA TYR A 359 -15.45 -1.82 -2.09
C TYR A 359 -15.19 -1.46 -3.55
N LEU A 360 -15.24 -2.44 -4.45
CA LEU A 360 -15.01 -2.21 -5.89
C LEU A 360 -16.07 -1.29 -6.47
N THR A 361 -17.34 -1.49 -6.12
CA THR A 361 -18.46 -0.65 -6.55
C THR A 361 -18.28 0.79 -6.11
N TRP A 362 -17.88 1.01 -4.85
CA TRP A 362 -17.53 2.35 -4.37
C TRP A 362 -16.42 2.99 -5.19
N ARG A 363 -15.29 2.27 -5.30
CA ARG A 363 -14.08 2.80 -5.95
C ARG A 363 -14.35 3.07 -7.41
N ALA A 364 -14.97 2.15 -8.15
CA ALA A 364 -15.32 2.35 -9.54
C ALA A 364 -16.19 3.60 -9.71
N THR A 365 -17.28 3.76 -8.97
CA THR A 365 -18.20 4.89 -9.17
C THR A 365 -17.61 6.24 -8.72
N LYS A 366 -16.82 6.28 -7.64
CA LYS A 366 -16.37 7.54 -7.01
C LYS A 366 -14.87 7.81 -7.13
N ASP A 367 -14.19 7.12 -8.06
CA ASP A 367 -12.75 7.24 -8.29
C ASP A 367 -12.33 8.68 -8.64
N PRO A 368 -11.40 9.31 -7.90
CA PRO A 368 -10.86 10.63 -8.27
C PRO A 368 -10.07 10.62 -9.58
N GLY A 369 -9.53 9.47 -10.00
CA GLY A 369 -8.70 9.32 -11.19
C GLY A 369 -9.50 9.32 -12.48
N ARG A 370 -10.81 9.07 -12.44
CA ARG A 370 -11.67 8.98 -13.63
C ARG A 370 -11.53 10.16 -14.59
N PRO A 371 -11.62 11.45 -14.18
CA PRO A 371 -11.46 12.57 -15.13
C PRO A 371 -10.09 12.61 -15.82
N LEU A 372 -9.04 12.18 -15.13
CA LEU A 372 -7.71 12.06 -15.71
C LEU A 372 -7.68 10.96 -16.78
N LEU A 373 -8.20 9.78 -16.47
CA LEU A 373 -8.24 8.65 -17.39
C LEU A 373 -9.09 8.98 -18.62
N THR A 374 -10.25 9.61 -18.46
CA THR A 374 -11.11 10.06 -19.57
C THR A 374 -10.39 11.07 -20.46
N ARG A 375 -9.62 12.00 -19.88
CA ARG A 375 -8.81 12.97 -20.64
C ARG A 375 -7.71 12.28 -21.45
N LEU A 376 -7.02 11.30 -20.87
CA LEU A 376 -5.91 10.61 -21.52
C LEU A 376 -6.38 9.60 -22.57
N TYR A 377 -7.43 8.84 -22.30
CA TYR A 377 -7.78 7.64 -23.09
C TYR A 377 -9.17 7.72 -23.73
N GLY A 378 -9.95 8.76 -23.45
CA GLY A 378 -11.35 8.86 -23.88
C GLY A 378 -12.31 8.12 -22.95
N GLU A 379 -13.59 8.44 -23.07
CA GLU A 379 -14.63 7.95 -22.17
C GLU A 379 -14.77 6.42 -22.24
N GLU A 380 -14.98 5.87 -23.44
CA GLU A 380 -15.23 4.43 -23.62
C GLU A 380 -14.09 3.53 -23.09
N LEU A 381 -12.84 3.84 -23.44
CA LEU A 381 -11.69 3.07 -22.95
C LEU A 381 -11.45 3.31 -21.46
N SER A 382 -11.70 4.53 -20.95
CA SER A 382 -11.59 4.83 -19.53
C SER A 382 -12.59 4.01 -18.69
N GLU A 383 -13.85 3.92 -19.11
CA GLU A 383 -14.87 3.12 -18.42
C GLU A 383 -14.47 1.63 -18.36
N ARG A 384 -14.09 1.07 -19.52
CA ARG A 384 -13.64 -0.33 -19.59
C ARG A 384 -12.39 -0.57 -18.74
N TYR A 385 -11.44 0.36 -18.74
CA TYR A 385 -10.22 0.25 -17.93
C TYR A 385 -10.52 0.29 -16.42
N ILE A 386 -11.46 1.11 -16.00
CA ILE A 386 -11.90 1.21 -14.61
C ILE A 386 -12.59 -0.09 -14.17
N GLU A 387 -13.56 -0.58 -14.95
CA GLU A 387 -14.38 -1.74 -14.58
C GLU A 387 -13.65 -3.07 -14.73
N ASP A 388 -12.94 -3.27 -15.84
CA ASP A 388 -12.40 -4.59 -16.21
C ASP A 388 -10.95 -4.77 -15.76
N TYR A 389 -10.23 -3.69 -15.42
CA TYR A 389 -8.83 -3.77 -14.96
C TYR A 389 -8.63 -3.19 -13.55
N LEU A 390 -8.85 -1.88 -13.32
CA LEU A 390 -8.54 -1.26 -12.03
C LEU A 390 -9.34 -1.85 -10.87
N PHE A 391 -10.64 -2.12 -11.12
CA PHE A 391 -11.58 -2.70 -10.16
C PHE A 391 -12.14 -4.03 -10.65
N HIS A 392 -11.26 -4.85 -11.26
CA HIS A 392 -11.56 -6.22 -11.70
C HIS A 392 -12.30 -6.99 -10.59
N GLY A 393 -13.43 -7.61 -10.96
CA GLY A 393 -14.36 -8.26 -10.03
C GLY A 393 -15.71 -7.55 -9.89
N LEU A 394 -15.84 -6.31 -10.39
CA LEU A 394 -17.08 -5.53 -10.30
C LEU A 394 -18.29 -6.25 -10.87
N LYS A 395 -18.14 -6.96 -12.00
CA LYS A 395 -19.24 -7.69 -12.67
C LYS A 395 -19.37 -9.15 -12.25
N THR A 396 -18.40 -9.68 -11.49
CA THR A 396 -18.28 -11.12 -11.22
C THR A 396 -18.42 -11.49 -9.75
N LEU A 397 -18.17 -10.56 -8.82
CA LEU A 397 -18.32 -10.83 -7.39
C LEU A 397 -19.72 -10.56 -6.85
N GLY A 398 -20.56 -9.82 -7.57
CA GLY A 398 -21.91 -9.54 -7.12
C GLY A 398 -22.75 -8.87 -8.19
N THR A 399 -24.03 -8.66 -7.87
CA THR A 399 -25.03 -8.07 -8.78
C THR A 399 -25.64 -6.78 -8.24
N LYS A 400 -25.37 -6.43 -6.98
CA LYS A 400 -25.85 -5.19 -6.36
C LYS A 400 -25.26 -3.96 -7.05
N SER A 401 -26.13 -3.02 -7.38
CA SER A 401 -25.75 -1.72 -7.93
C SER A 401 -25.10 -0.82 -6.88
N PHE A 402 -24.55 0.32 -7.32
CA PHE A 402 -24.05 1.34 -6.41
C PHE A 402 -25.13 1.85 -5.44
N LEU A 403 -26.36 2.05 -5.90
CA LEU A 403 -27.46 2.55 -5.05
C LEU A 403 -28.02 1.49 -4.10
N ASP A 404 -27.75 0.21 -4.32
CA ASP A 404 -28.07 -0.85 -3.36
C ASP A 404 -27.14 -0.80 -2.14
N TYR A 405 -25.88 -0.39 -2.34
CA TYR A 405 -24.90 -0.24 -1.26
C TYR A 405 -24.90 1.14 -0.61
N PHE A 406 -25.16 2.18 -1.40
CA PHE A 406 -25.03 3.59 -1.00
C PHE A 406 -26.30 4.36 -1.39
N PRO A 407 -27.46 4.00 -0.81
CA PRO A 407 -28.74 4.62 -1.16
C PRO A 407 -28.78 6.14 -0.89
N GLU A 408 -27.92 6.65 -0.01
CA GLU A 408 -27.76 8.08 0.27
C GLU A 408 -27.31 8.91 -0.95
N TYR A 409 -26.82 8.27 -2.02
CA TYR A 409 -26.47 8.93 -3.27
C TYR A 409 -27.60 8.94 -4.31
N ARG A 410 -28.77 8.38 -3.99
CA ARG A 410 -29.92 8.35 -4.89
C ARG A 410 -30.47 9.77 -5.06
N THR A 411 -30.60 10.20 -6.31
CA THR A 411 -31.27 11.45 -6.68
C THR A 411 -32.77 11.24 -6.83
N GLU A 412 -33.53 12.32 -7.02
CA GLU A 412 -34.99 12.27 -7.22
C GLU A 412 -35.41 11.48 -8.47
N ASP A 413 -34.56 11.44 -9.51
CA ASP A 413 -34.74 10.71 -10.76
C ASP A 413 -34.21 9.26 -10.71
N ASP A 414 -33.95 8.72 -9.51
CA ASP A 414 -33.44 7.36 -9.30
C ASP A 414 -32.03 7.09 -9.88
N THR A 415 -31.25 8.15 -10.12
CA THR A 415 -29.88 8.05 -10.63
C THR A 415 -28.83 8.26 -9.53
N VAL A 416 -27.56 8.03 -9.87
CA VAL A 416 -26.44 8.24 -8.94
C VAL A 416 -26.05 9.72 -8.96
N SER A 417 -26.08 10.35 -7.78
CA SER A 417 -25.63 11.73 -7.61
C SER A 417 -24.21 11.92 -8.14
N LYS A 418 -24.02 12.97 -8.95
CA LYS A 418 -22.70 13.37 -9.49
C LYS A 418 -21.78 13.92 -8.39
N GLN A 419 -22.31 14.26 -7.21
CA GLN A 419 -21.50 14.68 -6.09
C GLN A 419 -20.58 13.53 -5.65
N ARG A 420 -19.33 13.88 -5.34
CA ARG A 420 -18.38 12.90 -4.83
C ARG A 420 -18.68 12.49 -3.39
N SER A 421 -19.28 13.41 -2.63
CA SER A 421 -19.55 13.29 -1.21
C SER A 421 -20.89 13.94 -0.93
N MET A 422 -21.79 13.22 -0.29
CA MET A 422 -23.07 13.72 0.18
C MET A 422 -22.92 14.46 1.52
N VAL A 423 -21.97 14.02 2.36
CA VAL A 423 -21.64 14.65 3.64
C VAL A 423 -20.68 15.83 3.49
N GLY A 424 -19.82 15.77 2.46
CA GLY A 424 -18.71 16.69 2.27
C GLY A 424 -17.39 16.19 2.87
N LYS A 425 -16.37 17.05 2.83
CA LYS A 425 -15.04 16.71 3.33
C LYS A 425 -14.92 16.99 4.83
N SER A 426 -14.33 16.07 5.57
CA SER A 426 -14.12 16.17 7.03
C SER A 426 -12.71 15.75 7.42
N PHE A 427 -12.40 15.76 8.72
CA PHE A 427 -11.13 15.26 9.29
C PHE A 427 -9.89 16.02 8.79
N SER A 428 -9.78 17.29 9.21
CA SER A 428 -8.58 18.11 8.98
C SER A 428 -7.34 17.56 9.70
N THR A 429 -7.55 16.73 10.73
CA THR A 429 -6.52 15.95 11.42
C THR A 429 -6.80 14.45 11.29
N ARG A 430 -5.77 13.62 11.51
CA ARG A 430 -5.89 12.16 11.49
C ARG A 430 -6.94 11.72 12.53
N PRO A 431 -7.98 10.96 12.14
CA PRO A 431 -9.06 10.57 13.05
C PRO A 431 -8.75 9.29 13.85
N TRP A 432 -7.50 8.82 13.86
CA TRP A 432 -7.05 7.70 14.68
C TRP A 432 -5.90 8.14 15.57
N ASP A 433 -5.86 7.61 16.79
CA ASP A 433 -4.69 7.75 17.66
C ASP A 433 -3.57 6.75 17.35
N GLU A 434 -2.49 6.81 18.12
CA GLU A 434 -1.31 5.96 17.98
C GLU A 434 -1.59 4.46 18.21
N HIS A 435 -2.76 4.11 18.76
CA HIS A 435 -3.22 2.73 18.96
C HIS A 435 -4.30 2.32 17.94
N GLY A 436 -4.58 3.20 16.97
CA GLY A 436 -5.55 2.96 15.92
C GLY A 436 -7.00 3.04 16.40
N ASN A 437 -7.27 3.68 17.55
CA ASN A 437 -8.63 3.93 18.00
C ASN A 437 -9.18 5.16 17.29
N PHE A 438 -10.40 5.04 16.77
CA PHE A 438 -11.06 6.15 16.08
C PHE A 438 -11.45 7.24 17.09
N ARG A 439 -11.06 8.48 16.81
CA ARG A 439 -11.40 9.67 17.59
C ARG A 439 -12.18 10.63 16.72
N VAL A 440 -13.42 10.92 17.13
CA VAL A 440 -14.19 12.01 16.55
C VAL A 440 -13.70 13.29 17.22
N ASN A 441 -12.96 14.11 16.46
CA ASN A 441 -12.64 15.48 16.85
C ASN A 441 -13.62 16.46 16.22
#